data_AF-A0A6H9RWY6-F1
#
_entry.id   AF-A0A6H9RWY6-F1
#
_cell.length_a   1.000
_cell.length_b   1.000
_cell.length_c   1.000
_cell.angle_alpha   90.00
_cell.angle_beta   90.00
_cell.angle_gamma   90.00
#
_symmetry.space_group_name_H-M   'P 1'
#
loop_
_entity.id
_entity.type
_entity.pdbx_description
1 polymer ?
#
loop_
_entity_poly.entity_id
_entity_poly.type
_entity_poly.pdbx_seq_one_letter_code
_entity_poly.pdbx_strand_id
1 'polypeptide(L)'
;LRLAHPFMPFITEEIWQRIAPLAGAQGKTIMLQPWPVANESRIDPAAEDDIEWLKTFMLGLRNIRAEMNIGPGKPLALFLKNASAEDLRRLNENEALLKKLAKLESVTVLAAGEEAPLSATALVGEMEVLVPMAGLIDKAAELARLDKEILRLKGEVQRV
;
A
#
# COMPACT_ATOMS: atom_id res chain seq x y z
N LEU A 1 3.49 23.32 1.36
CA LEU A 1 4.35 24.29 2.06
C LEU A 1 3.58 25.49 2.61
N ARG A 2 2.87 26.28 1.77
CA ARG A 2 2.14 27.50 2.23
C ARG A 2 1.21 27.27 3.42
N LEU A 3 0.41 26.20 3.40
CA LEU A 3 -0.49 25.85 4.51
C LEU A 3 0.24 25.55 5.83
N ALA A 4 1.46 25.02 5.76
CA ALA A 4 2.24 24.64 6.94
C ALA A 4 3.14 25.76 7.47
N HIS A 5 3.32 26.84 6.69
CA HIS A 5 4.25 27.93 7.01
C HIS A 5 3.95 28.65 8.34
N PRO A 6 2.67 28.92 8.71
CA PRO A 6 2.37 29.52 10.01
C PRO A 6 2.84 28.70 11.22
N PHE A 7 3.03 27.39 11.05
CA PHE A 7 3.44 26.47 12.12
C PHE A 7 4.93 26.13 12.06
N MET A 8 5.51 26.10 10.87
CA MET A 8 6.88 25.64 10.62
C MET A 8 7.64 26.61 9.69
N PRO A 9 7.85 27.88 10.08
CA PRO A 9 8.22 28.95 9.16
C PRO A 9 9.59 28.74 8.52
N PHE A 10 10.60 28.36 9.30
CA PHE A 10 11.98 28.25 8.79
C PHE A 10 12.17 27.10 7.80
N ILE A 11 11.68 25.90 8.14
CA ILE A 11 11.83 24.73 7.26
C ILE A 11 10.98 24.84 6.00
N THR A 12 9.77 25.40 6.10
CA THR A 12 8.92 25.59 4.92
C THR A 12 9.46 26.67 3.99
N GLU A 13 10.09 27.72 4.52
CA GLU A 13 10.81 28.73 3.73
C GLU A 13 11.98 28.09 2.96
N GLU A 14 12.85 27.37 3.66
CA GLU A 14 14.04 26.75 3.05
C GLU A 14 13.67 25.77 1.92
N ILE A 15 12.64 24.95 2.12
CA ILE A 15 12.16 24.04 1.07
C ILE A 15 11.53 24.85 -0.07
N TRP A 16 10.75 25.88 0.23
CA TRP A 16 10.03 26.67 -0.79
C TRP A 16 10.98 27.39 -1.74
N GLN A 17 12.06 27.97 -1.24
CA GLN A 17 13.08 28.62 -2.09
C GLN A 17 13.65 27.69 -3.16
N ARG A 18 13.76 26.39 -2.85
CA ARG A 18 14.28 25.38 -3.78
C ARG A 18 13.23 24.89 -4.78
N ILE A 19 11.97 24.75 -4.33
CA ILE A 19 10.91 24.15 -5.16
C ILE A 19 10.07 25.17 -5.93
N ALA A 20 10.00 26.42 -5.50
CA ALA A 20 9.15 27.44 -6.12
C ALA A 20 9.44 27.64 -7.61
N PRO A 21 10.72 27.72 -8.06
CA PRO A 21 11.04 27.83 -9.49
C PRO A 21 10.56 26.62 -10.30
N LEU A 22 10.63 25.42 -9.73
CA LEU A 22 10.18 24.17 -10.37
C LEU A 22 8.66 24.06 -10.42
N ALA A 23 7.97 24.64 -9.43
CA ALA A 23 6.51 24.66 -9.33
C ALA A 23 5.86 25.84 -10.07
N GLY A 24 6.65 26.65 -10.79
CA GLY A 24 6.15 27.84 -11.48
C GLY A 24 5.71 28.98 -10.55
N ALA A 25 6.12 28.94 -9.28
CA ALA A 25 5.84 29.98 -8.29
C ALA A 25 7.00 30.99 -8.23
N GLN A 26 6.67 32.27 -8.02
CA GLN A 26 7.64 33.36 -7.95
C GLN A 26 7.54 34.10 -6.61
N GLY A 27 8.64 34.71 -6.20
CA GLY A 27 8.72 35.55 -4.99
C GLY A 27 9.99 35.28 -4.20
N LYS A 28 10.34 36.19 -3.29
CA LYS A 28 11.55 36.09 -2.46
C LYS A 28 11.34 35.36 -1.13
N THR A 29 10.09 35.15 -0.72
CA THR A 29 9.76 34.48 0.54
C THR A 29 8.38 33.84 0.44
N ILE A 30 8.22 32.66 1.05
CA ILE A 30 6.91 32.01 1.16
C ILE A 30 5.94 32.80 2.07
N MET A 31 6.48 33.56 3.03
CA MET A 31 5.70 34.32 4.01
C MET A 31 4.76 35.36 3.36
N LEU A 32 5.16 35.91 2.21
CA LEU A 32 4.38 36.91 1.47
C LEU A 32 3.55 36.31 0.32
N GLN A 33 3.52 34.98 0.19
CA GLN A 33 2.71 34.34 -0.83
C GLN A 33 1.21 34.39 -0.46
N PRO A 34 0.31 34.49 -1.46
CA PRO A 34 -1.12 34.42 -1.20
C PRO A 34 -1.48 33.14 -0.44
N TRP A 35 -2.43 33.24 0.49
CA TRP A 35 -2.95 32.05 1.14
C TRP A 35 -3.67 31.15 0.12
N PRO A 36 -3.47 29.82 0.13
CA PRO A 36 -4.18 28.94 -0.78
C PRO A 36 -5.70 29.03 -0.58
N VAL A 37 -6.43 29.22 -1.67
CA VAL A 37 -7.90 29.15 -1.70
C VAL A 37 -8.30 27.88 -2.44
N ALA A 38 -9.28 27.16 -1.90
CA ALA A 38 -9.77 25.93 -2.52
C ALA A 38 -10.33 26.23 -3.92
N ASN A 39 -10.06 25.34 -4.87
CA ASN A 39 -10.72 25.35 -6.16
C ASN A 39 -11.62 24.12 -6.23
N GLU A 40 -12.93 24.33 -6.07
CA GLU A 40 -13.94 23.27 -6.07
C GLU A 40 -13.96 22.50 -7.40
N SER A 41 -13.56 23.11 -8.51
CA SER A 41 -13.47 22.45 -9.81
C SER A 41 -12.38 21.37 -9.90
N ARG A 42 -11.52 21.26 -8.88
CA ARG A 42 -10.46 20.24 -8.78
C ARG A 42 -10.78 19.16 -7.75
N ILE A 43 -11.94 19.23 -7.10
CA ILE A 43 -12.42 18.14 -6.25
C ILE A 43 -12.92 17.04 -7.18
N ASP A 44 -12.35 15.85 -7.04
CA ASP A 44 -12.62 14.71 -7.90
C ASP A 44 -12.89 13.47 -7.04
N PRO A 45 -14.17 13.22 -6.69
CA PRO A 45 -14.55 12.07 -5.87
C PRO A 45 -14.16 10.73 -6.51
N ALA A 46 -14.17 10.63 -7.84
CA ALA A 46 -13.80 9.40 -8.54
C ALA A 46 -12.30 9.11 -8.35
N ALA A 47 -11.45 10.13 -8.47
CA ALA A 47 -10.02 9.99 -8.19
C ALA A 47 -9.76 9.66 -6.70
N GLU A 48 -10.52 10.23 -5.77
CA GLU A 48 -10.44 9.91 -4.34
C GLU A 48 -10.78 8.43 -4.08
N ASP A 49 -11.88 7.94 -4.66
CA ASP A 49 -12.30 6.54 -4.54
C ASP A 49 -11.27 5.57 -5.14
N ASP A 50 -10.67 5.92 -6.27
CA ASP A 50 -9.61 5.12 -6.90
C ASP A 50 -8.36 5.03 -6.02
N ILE A 51 -7.97 6.14 -5.38
CA ILE A 51 -6.85 6.17 -4.43
C ILE A 51 -7.16 5.37 -3.16
N GLU A 52 -8.39 5.45 -2.63
CA GLU A 52 -8.78 4.64 -1.46
C GLU A 52 -8.82 3.14 -1.78
N TRP A 53 -9.25 2.77 -2.98
CA TRP A 53 -9.14 1.40 -3.46
C TRP A 53 -7.68 0.93 -3.51
N LEU A 54 -6.78 1.74 -4.09
CA LEU A 54 -5.35 1.43 -4.14
C LEU A 54 -4.73 1.30 -2.74
N LYS A 55 -5.11 2.16 -1.79
CA LYS A 55 -4.66 2.07 -0.40
C LYS A 55 -5.10 0.77 0.24
N THR A 56 -6.38 0.42 0.10
CA THR A 56 -6.95 -0.83 0.64
C THR A 56 -6.22 -2.05 0.07
N PHE A 57 -6.02 -2.08 -1.25
CA PHE A 57 -5.28 -3.14 -1.93
C PHE A 57 -3.83 -3.26 -1.40
N MET A 58 -3.11 -2.14 -1.33
CA MET A 58 -1.74 -2.11 -0.83
C MET A 58 -1.63 -2.52 0.65
N LEU A 59 -2.59 -2.12 1.49
CA LEU A 59 -2.63 -2.51 2.90
C LEU A 59 -2.90 -3.99 3.05
N GLY A 60 -3.84 -4.56 2.29
CA GLY A 60 -4.09 -6.00 2.26
C GLY A 60 -2.83 -6.80 1.94
N LEU A 61 -2.08 -6.40 0.91
CA LEU A 61 -0.81 -7.05 0.58
C LEU A 61 0.27 -6.88 1.66
N ARG A 62 0.35 -5.71 2.31
CA ARG A 62 1.30 -5.48 3.41
C ARG A 62 0.97 -6.34 4.63
N ASN A 63 -0.31 -6.53 4.93
CA ASN A 63 -0.77 -7.40 6.00
C ASN A 63 -0.43 -8.86 5.70
N ILE A 64 -0.74 -9.35 4.50
CA ILE A 64 -0.35 -10.71 4.09
C ILE A 64 1.16 -10.91 4.20
N ARG A 65 1.97 -9.94 3.73
CA ARG A 65 3.43 -10.02 3.87
C ARG A 65 3.86 -10.12 5.34
N ALA A 66 3.26 -9.35 6.23
CA ALA A 66 3.58 -9.37 7.65
C ALA A 66 3.18 -10.69 8.31
N GLU A 67 1.95 -11.16 8.07
CA GLU A 67 1.41 -12.41 8.62
C GLU A 67 2.21 -13.63 8.16
N MET A 68 2.62 -13.64 6.89
CA MET A 68 3.37 -14.73 6.27
C MET A 68 4.89 -14.56 6.36
N ASN A 69 5.38 -13.54 7.09
CA ASN A 69 6.80 -13.21 7.25
C ASN A 69 7.58 -13.10 5.92
N ILE A 70 6.95 -12.52 4.89
CA ILE A 70 7.53 -12.33 3.57
C ILE A 70 8.27 -10.98 3.52
N GLY A 71 9.57 -11.03 3.26
CA GLY A 71 10.39 -9.83 3.13
C GLY A 71 9.89 -8.86 2.04
N PRO A 72 10.03 -7.53 2.23
CA PRO A 72 9.45 -6.51 1.34
C PRO A 72 10.03 -6.51 -0.08
N GLY A 73 11.23 -7.07 -0.28
CA GLY A 73 11.89 -7.17 -1.57
C GLY A 73 11.50 -8.40 -2.41
N LYS A 74 10.82 -9.39 -1.82
CA LYS A 74 10.44 -10.62 -2.55
C LYS A 74 9.28 -10.33 -3.51
N PRO A 75 9.40 -10.65 -4.81
CA PRO A 75 8.30 -10.57 -5.75
C PRO A 75 7.11 -11.45 -5.32
N LEU A 76 5.89 -10.99 -5.59
CA LEU A 76 4.66 -11.74 -5.34
C LEU A 76 3.89 -11.96 -6.64
N ALA A 77 3.51 -13.22 -6.89
CA ALA A 77 2.45 -13.54 -7.82
C ALA A 77 1.10 -13.41 -7.10
N LEU A 78 0.13 -12.79 -7.75
CA LEU A 78 -1.22 -12.60 -7.22
C LEU A 78 -2.27 -13.28 -8.09
N PHE A 79 -3.29 -13.81 -7.45
CA PHE A 79 -4.55 -14.15 -8.08
C PHE A 79 -5.64 -13.22 -7.58
N LEU A 80 -6.54 -12.82 -8.46
CA LEU A 80 -7.71 -12.01 -8.13
C LEU A 80 -8.96 -12.83 -8.40
N LYS A 81 -9.88 -12.87 -7.43
CA LYS A 81 -11.17 -13.53 -7.58
C LYS A 81 -12.28 -12.54 -7.24
N ASN A 82 -13.42 -12.69 -7.90
CA ASN A 82 -14.58 -11.80 -7.75
C ASN A 82 -14.27 -10.32 -8.03
N ALA A 83 -13.33 -10.06 -8.96
CA ALA A 83 -13.00 -8.70 -9.38
C ALA A 83 -14.11 -8.13 -10.28
N SER A 84 -14.67 -6.99 -9.90
CA SER A 84 -15.63 -6.27 -10.74
C SER A 84 -14.93 -5.60 -11.93
N ALA A 85 -15.71 -5.13 -12.91
CA ALA A 85 -15.15 -4.36 -14.03
C ALA A 85 -14.41 -3.10 -13.57
N GLU A 86 -14.86 -2.48 -12.47
CA GLU A 86 -14.25 -1.29 -11.90
C GLU A 86 -12.91 -1.63 -11.19
N ASP A 87 -12.84 -2.77 -10.49
CA ASP A 87 -11.59 -3.26 -9.90
C ASP A 87 -10.54 -3.52 -10.99
N LEU A 88 -10.96 -4.12 -12.10
CA LEU A 88 -10.09 -4.38 -13.25
C LEU A 88 -9.65 -3.09 -13.93
N ARG A 89 -10.53 -2.09 -14.08
CA ARG A 89 -10.17 -0.76 -14.59
C ARG A 89 -9.09 -0.13 -13.72
N ARG A 90 -9.31 -0.06 -12.40
CA ARG A 90 -8.37 0.50 -11.42
C ARG A 90 -7.03 -0.24 -11.42
N LEU A 91 -7.06 -1.56 -11.47
CA LEU A 91 -5.85 -2.39 -11.55
C LEU A 91 -5.05 -2.06 -12.82
N ASN A 92 -5.70 -2.02 -13.98
CA ASN A 92 -5.04 -1.79 -15.27
C ASN A 92 -4.44 -0.38 -15.36
N GLU A 93 -5.16 0.65 -14.93
CA GLU A 93 -4.68 2.03 -14.93
C GLU A 93 -3.48 2.24 -13.99
N ASN A 94 -3.36 1.41 -12.94
CA ASN A 94 -2.35 1.54 -11.91
C ASN A 94 -1.33 0.39 -11.89
N GLU A 95 -1.31 -0.46 -12.91
CA GLU A 95 -0.53 -1.71 -12.93
C GLU A 95 0.97 -1.43 -12.70
N ALA A 96 1.51 -0.41 -13.37
CA ALA A 96 2.92 -0.04 -13.24
C ALA A 96 3.27 0.43 -11.80
N LEU A 97 2.35 1.17 -11.17
CA LEU A 97 2.51 1.63 -9.79
C LEU A 97 2.47 0.45 -8.81
N LEU A 98 1.49 -0.45 -8.98
CA LEU A 98 1.32 -1.63 -8.13
C LEU A 98 2.50 -2.60 -8.28
N LYS A 99 2.95 -2.90 -9.51
CA LYS A 99 4.15 -3.72 -9.75
C LYS A 99 5.37 -3.18 -9.03
N LYS A 100 5.57 -1.85 -9.05
CA LYS A 100 6.73 -1.21 -8.43
C LYS A 100 6.63 -1.15 -6.90
N LEU A 101 5.50 -0.69 -6.37
CA LEU A 101 5.33 -0.44 -4.93
C LEU A 101 5.04 -1.70 -4.13
N ALA A 102 4.24 -2.64 -4.67
CA ALA A 102 3.93 -3.91 -4.01
C ALA A 102 4.90 -5.04 -4.39
N LYS A 103 5.86 -4.79 -5.30
CA LYS A 103 6.78 -5.80 -5.83
C LYS A 103 6.01 -7.00 -6.39
N LEU A 104 5.15 -6.74 -7.37
CA LEU A 104 4.37 -7.80 -8.01
C LEU A 104 5.14 -8.37 -9.19
N GLU A 105 5.17 -9.69 -9.28
CA GLU A 105 5.70 -10.44 -10.41
C GLU A 105 4.62 -10.62 -11.48
N SER A 106 3.44 -11.04 -11.06
CA SER A 106 2.29 -11.28 -11.93
C SER A 106 0.98 -11.02 -11.19
N VAL A 107 -0.06 -10.68 -11.95
CA VAL A 107 -1.43 -10.57 -11.47
C VAL A 107 -2.32 -11.34 -12.43
N THR A 108 -3.00 -12.36 -11.94
CA THR A 108 -3.87 -13.23 -12.73
C THR A 108 -5.30 -13.11 -12.22
N VAL A 109 -6.24 -12.81 -13.11
CA VAL A 109 -7.67 -12.78 -12.76
C VAL A 109 -8.24 -14.17 -12.98
N LEU A 110 -8.80 -14.76 -11.94
CA LEU A 110 -9.43 -16.08 -11.98
C LEU A 110 -10.83 -15.98 -12.57
N ALA A 111 -11.18 -16.92 -13.45
CA ALA A 111 -12.52 -17.02 -14.00
C ALA A 111 -13.51 -17.52 -12.93
N ALA A 112 -14.81 -17.28 -13.17
CA ALA A 112 -15.86 -17.79 -12.30
C ALA A 112 -15.79 -19.33 -12.20
N GLY A 113 -15.66 -19.84 -10.97
CA GLY A 113 -15.54 -21.28 -10.70
C GLY A 113 -14.13 -21.86 -10.80
N GLU A 114 -13.12 -21.04 -11.13
CA GLU A 114 -11.72 -21.48 -11.07
C GLU A 114 -11.24 -21.52 -9.62
N GLU A 115 -10.57 -22.62 -9.25
CA GLU A 115 -10.00 -22.77 -7.91
C GLU A 115 -8.63 -22.09 -7.83
N ALA A 116 -8.49 -21.22 -6.82
CA ALA A 116 -7.20 -20.64 -6.49
C ALA A 116 -6.31 -21.69 -5.80
N PRO A 117 -4.99 -21.63 -5.99
CA PRO A 117 -4.07 -22.41 -5.16
C PRO A 117 -4.21 -22.01 -3.68
N LEU A 118 -3.69 -22.83 -2.78
CA LEU A 118 -3.69 -22.54 -1.35
C LEU A 118 -2.98 -21.20 -1.08
N SER A 119 -3.76 -20.20 -0.67
CA SER A 119 -3.35 -18.80 -0.66
C SER A 119 -3.74 -18.08 0.63
N ALA A 120 -2.94 -17.11 1.03
CA ALA A 120 -3.38 -16.08 1.97
C ALA A 120 -4.29 -15.10 1.23
N THR A 121 -5.37 -14.66 1.88
CA THR A 121 -6.42 -13.86 1.23
C THR A 121 -6.60 -12.53 1.94
N ALA A 122 -6.72 -11.45 1.16
CA ALA A 122 -7.16 -10.15 1.63
C ALA A 122 -8.39 -9.70 0.83
N LEU A 123 -9.30 -8.97 1.46
CA LEU A 123 -10.49 -8.43 0.81
C LEU A 123 -10.29 -6.96 0.46
N VAL A 124 -10.71 -6.60 -0.74
CA VAL A 124 -10.81 -5.22 -1.24
C VAL A 124 -12.23 -5.03 -1.74
N GLY A 125 -13.12 -4.62 -0.82
CA GLY A 125 -14.56 -4.71 -1.05
C GLY A 125 -14.98 -6.18 -1.21
N GLU A 126 -15.60 -6.51 -2.33
CA GLU A 126 -16.04 -7.86 -2.70
C GLU A 126 -14.92 -8.67 -3.40
N MET A 127 -13.85 -8.02 -3.86
CA MET A 127 -12.74 -8.68 -4.54
C MET A 127 -11.80 -9.35 -3.54
N GLU A 128 -11.44 -10.60 -3.82
CA GLU A 128 -10.43 -11.35 -3.10
C GLU A 128 -9.07 -11.21 -3.79
N VAL A 129 -8.06 -10.77 -3.02
CA VAL A 129 -6.65 -10.75 -3.43
C VAL A 129 -5.96 -11.94 -2.78
N LEU A 130 -5.50 -12.87 -3.61
CA LEU A 130 -4.95 -14.15 -3.17
C LEU A 130 -3.45 -14.21 -3.46
N VAL A 131 -2.66 -14.47 -2.43
CA VAL A 131 -1.22 -14.68 -2.52
C VAL A 131 -0.92 -16.17 -2.31
N PRO A 132 -0.49 -16.90 -3.35
CA PRO A 132 -0.15 -18.32 -3.23
C PRO A 132 0.95 -18.52 -2.21
N MET A 133 0.74 -19.45 -1.28
CA MET A 133 1.73 -19.73 -0.24
C MET A 133 2.91 -20.57 -0.73
N ALA A 134 2.73 -21.27 -1.86
CA ALA A 134 3.74 -22.12 -2.47
C ALA A 134 4.97 -21.30 -2.90
N GLY A 135 6.15 -21.66 -2.41
CA GLY A 135 7.43 -21.00 -2.74
C GLY A 135 7.77 -19.75 -1.92
N LEU A 136 6.84 -19.23 -1.11
CA LEU A 136 7.06 -18.03 -0.29
C LEU A 136 7.36 -18.35 1.18
N ILE A 137 6.89 -19.50 1.68
CA ILE A 137 7.10 -19.95 3.07
C ILE A 137 8.37 -20.81 3.16
N ASP A 138 9.33 -20.35 3.97
CA ASP A 138 10.42 -21.20 4.45
C ASP A 138 9.91 -22.02 5.64
N LYS A 139 9.53 -23.27 5.36
CA LYS A 139 8.96 -24.18 6.36
C LYS A 139 9.89 -24.38 7.56
N ALA A 140 11.20 -24.40 7.35
CA ALA A 140 12.16 -24.60 8.44
C ALA A 140 12.24 -23.35 9.33
N ALA A 141 12.26 -22.17 8.73
CA ALA A 141 12.22 -20.91 9.48
C ALA A 141 10.92 -20.75 10.29
N GLU A 142 9.78 -21.17 9.71
CA GLU A 142 8.49 -21.07 10.37
C GLU A 142 8.34 -22.03 11.55
N LEU A 143 8.82 -23.28 11.42
CA LEU A 143 8.89 -24.22 12.54
C LEU A 143 9.76 -23.66 13.68
N ALA A 144 10.94 -23.10 13.35
CA ALA A 144 11.83 -22.51 14.35
C ALA A 144 11.20 -21.30 15.06
N ARG A 145 10.43 -20.47 14.35
CA ARG A 145 9.68 -19.35 14.93
C ARG A 145 8.62 -19.84 15.91
N LEU A 146 7.82 -20.83 15.50
CA LEU A 146 6.78 -21.42 16.34
C LEU A 146 7.37 -22.08 17.59
N ASP A 147 8.48 -22.80 17.48
CA ASP A 147 9.17 -23.40 18.62
C ASP A 147 9.63 -22.33 19.62
N LYS A 148 10.13 -21.20 19.13
CA LYS A 148 10.54 -20.07 19.98
C LYS A 148 9.34 -19.41 20.67
N GLU A 149 8.21 -19.26 19.96
CA GLU A 149 6.96 -18.73 20.52
C GLU A 149 6.42 -19.67 21.62
N ILE A 150 6.42 -20.98 21.37
CA ILE A 150 6.02 -22.01 22.33
C ILE A 150 6.90 -21.95 23.58
N LEU A 151 8.22 -21.82 23.42
CA LEU A 151 9.15 -21.69 24.56
C LEU A 151 8.89 -20.42 25.38
N ARG A 152 8.63 -19.28 24.72
CA ARG A 152 8.28 -18.02 25.38
C ARG A 152 7.00 -18.17 26.21
N LEU A 153 5.93 -18.69 25.60
CA LEU A 153 4.64 -18.87 26.26
C LEU A 153 4.71 -19.87 27.41
N LYS A 154 5.48 -20.97 27.27
CA LYS A 154 5.74 -21.90 28.38
C LYS A 154 6.44 -21.23 29.57
N GLY A 155 7.41 -20.35 29.30
CA GLY A 155 8.08 -19.57 30.35
C GLY A 155 7.16 -18.57 31.05
N GLU A 156 6.19 -18.00 30.33
CA GLU A 156 5.15 -17.14 30.91
C GLU A 156 4.17 -17.91 31.79
N VAL A 157 3.74 -19.11 31.36
CA VAL A 157 2.88 -19.99 32.16
C VAL A 157 3.56 -20.42 33.47
N GLN A 158 4.87 -20.66 33.47
CA GLN A 158 5.61 -21.01 34.69
C GLN A 158 5.79 -19.84 35.68
N ARG A 159 5.55 -18.59 35.24
CA ARG A 159 5.66 -17.39 36.08
C ARG A 159 4.35 -17.05 36.81
N VAL A 160 3.24 -17.69 36.45
CA VAL A 160 1.91 -17.56 37.09
C VAL A 160 1.74 -18.71 38.07
#